data_AF-A0A817TV58-F1
#
_entry.id   AF-A0A817TV58-F1
#
_cell.length_a   1.000
_cell.length_b   1.000
_cell.length_c   1.000
_cell.angle_alpha   90.00
_cell.angle_beta   90.00
_cell.angle_gamma   90.00
#
_symmetry.space_group_name_H-M   'P 1'
#
loop_
_entity.id
_entity.type
_entity.pdbx_description
1 polymer ?
#
loop_
_entity_poly.entity_id
_entity_poly.type
_entity_poly.pdbx_seq_one_letter_code
_entity_poly.pdbx_strand_id
1 'polypeptide(L)'
;METKNEFYQYNDSIWSEWSESLRRHESYALQTIRELERDRIEYYVFVQYIFDQQWKGLRKYANDSRIKIIGDIPMYIDYDSVDVWSNSFMFQLDRNDTMKPTVVAGFPPDQGSEKGQNWNMPIYDWNNDNVRKDLFDWWIKRLRRKLSIVDFLRIDHFRGLISHYVIPVDIITQEPNITEAYWVKTPGHEFLMAITESFGSDIPIIVEDLGDLKPEVFELRDRFHLCGVRILQMGFYSDSTNIYAPHNYIPNSVAYTGSNSSICR
;
A
#
# COMPACT_ATOMS: atom_id res chain seq x y z
N MET A 1 -4.55 -40.38 -11.44
CA MET A 1 -4.25 -39.68 -12.71
C MET A 1 -5.12 -38.42 -12.90
N GLU A 2 -6.14 -38.21 -12.06
CA GLU A 2 -7.02 -37.02 -12.10
C GLU A 2 -6.45 -35.76 -11.41
N THR A 3 -5.48 -35.89 -10.50
CA THR A 3 -4.94 -34.73 -9.75
C THR A 3 -4.01 -33.83 -10.55
N LYS A 4 -3.46 -34.26 -11.69
CA LYS A 4 -2.57 -33.38 -12.48
C LYS A 4 -3.35 -32.32 -13.29
N ASN A 5 -4.57 -32.62 -13.74
CA ASN A 5 -5.29 -31.69 -14.63
C ASN A 5 -5.89 -30.48 -13.92
N GLU A 6 -6.18 -30.56 -12.62
CA GLU A 6 -6.68 -29.40 -11.86
C GLU A 6 -5.62 -28.32 -11.63
N PHE A 7 -4.33 -28.62 -11.77
CA PHE A 7 -3.25 -27.68 -11.44
C PHE A 7 -2.53 -27.04 -12.63
N TYR A 8 -2.70 -27.56 -13.85
CA TYR A 8 -2.07 -27.01 -15.05
C TYR A 8 -2.88 -25.89 -15.74
N GLN A 9 -4.08 -25.58 -15.26
CA GLN A 9 -5.00 -24.62 -15.89
C GLN A 9 -4.90 -23.18 -15.32
N TYR A 10 -3.82 -22.84 -14.61
CA TYR A 10 -3.71 -21.56 -13.87
C TYR A 10 -2.73 -20.54 -14.44
N ASN A 11 -2.04 -20.83 -15.55
CA ASN A 11 -0.89 -20.02 -15.95
C ASN A 11 -1.23 -18.56 -16.31
N ASP A 12 -2.50 -18.19 -16.48
CA ASP A 12 -2.94 -16.81 -16.75
C ASP A 12 -4.21 -16.40 -15.94
N SER A 13 -4.60 -17.16 -14.91
CA SER A 13 -5.80 -16.87 -14.11
C SER A 13 -5.45 -16.19 -12.79
N ILE A 14 -6.25 -15.18 -12.41
CA ILE A 14 -6.17 -14.49 -11.11
C ILE A 14 -6.46 -15.47 -9.97
N TRP A 15 -5.91 -15.22 -8.78
CA TRP A 15 -6.00 -16.20 -7.68
C TRP A 15 -7.43 -16.53 -7.24
N SER A 16 -8.39 -15.63 -7.45
CA SER A 16 -9.80 -15.87 -7.11
C SER A 16 -10.54 -16.80 -8.07
N GLU A 17 -9.92 -17.15 -9.18
CA GLU A 17 -10.41 -18.13 -10.14
C GLU A 17 -9.76 -19.51 -9.95
N TRP A 18 -8.80 -19.63 -9.02
CA TRP A 18 -8.20 -20.93 -8.70
C TRP A 18 -9.21 -21.87 -8.03
N SER A 19 -8.88 -23.16 -7.98
CA SER A 19 -9.67 -24.14 -7.22
C SER A 19 -9.91 -23.65 -5.79
N GLU A 20 -11.06 -23.99 -5.23
CA GLU A 20 -11.50 -23.44 -3.94
C GLU A 20 -10.44 -23.61 -2.84
N SER A 21 -9.79 -24.77 -2.78
CA SER A 21 -8.79 -25.07 -1.78
C SER A 21 -7.52 -24.23 -1.90
N LEU A 22 -7.08 -23.91 -3.12
CA LEU A 22 -5.98 -22.98 -3.35
C LEU A 22 -6.40 -21.54 -3.10
N ARG A 23 -7.55 -21.15 -3.62
CA ARG A 23 -8.13 -19.80 -3.45
C ARG A 23 -8.32 -19.45 -1.98
N ARG A 24 -8.74 -20.41 -1.15
CA ARG A 24 -8.91 -20.28 0.32
C ARG A 24 -7.62 -20.52 1.11
N HIS A 25 -6.50 -20.75 0.43
CA HIS A 25 -5.17 -20.91 1.04
C HIS A 25 -5.13 -22.08 2.05
N GLU A 26 -5.77 -23.21 1.71
CA GLU A 26 -5.86 -24.39 2.57
C GLU A 26 -4.53 -25.16 2.62
N SER A 27 -4.12 -25.55 3.83
CA SER A 27 -2.77 -26.09 4.06
C SER A 27 -2.45 -27.34 3.24
N TYR A 28 -3.41 -28.24 3.02
CA TYR A 28 -3.18 -29.47 2.25
C TYR A 28 -2.99 -29.18 0.75
N ALA A 29 -3.71 -28.20 0.20
CA ALA A 29 -3.59 -27.80 -1.20
C ALA A 29 -2.23 -27.14 -1.44
N LEU A 30 -1.78 -26.30 -0.50
CA LEU A 30 -0.45 -25.69 -0.55
C LEU A 30 0.68 -26.72 -0.45
N GLN A 31 0.54 -27.73 0.41
CA GLN A 31 1.53 -28.81 0.50
C GLN A 31 1.62 -29.58 -0.83
N THR A 32 0.48 -29.90 -1.42
CA THR A 32 0.41 -30.57 -2.72
C THR A 32 1.11 -29.75 -3.81
N ILE A 33 0.81 -28.44 -3.92
CA ILE A 33 1.47 -27.55 -4.88
C ILE A 33 2.97 -27.42 -4.62
N ARG A 34 3.41 -27.33 -3.36
CA ARG A 34 4.84 -27.26 -3.03
C ARG A 34 5.62 -28.49 -3.50
N GLU A 35 4.99 -29.66 -3.51
CA GLU A 35 5.60 -30.89 -4.01
C GLU A 35 5.57 -30.96 -5.54
N LEU A 36 4.44 -30.60 -6.16
CA LEU A 36 4.26 -30.65 -7.62
C LEU A 36 5.10 -29.59 -8.36
N GLU A 37 5.17 -28.37 -7.82
CA GLU A 37 5.81 -27.21 -8.44
C GLU A 37 7.16 -26.86 -7.79
N ARG A 38 7.80 -27.82 -7.10
CA ARG A 38 9.04 -27.60 -6.35
C ARG A 38 10.09 -26.84 -7.16
N ASP A 39 10.43 -27.35 -8.34
CA ASP A 39 11.48 -26.77 -9.19
C ASP A 39 11.13 -25.34 -9.62
N ARG A 40 9.84 -25.07 -9.90
CA ARG A 40 9.35 -23.74 -10.27
C ARG A 40 9.43 -22.78 -9.08
N ILE A 41 9.05 -23.25 -7.88
CA ILE A 41 9.17 -22.47 -6.64
C ILE A 41 10.64 -22.16 -6.36
N GLU A 42 11.53 -23.16 -6.44
CA GLU A 42 12.98 -22.99 -6.23
C GLU A 42 13.59 -22.01 -7.24
N TYR A 43 13.14 -22.05 -8.50
CA TYR A 43 13.52 -21.07 -9.51
C TYR A 43 13.15 -19.63 -9.09
N TYR A 44 11.91 -19.38 -8.65
CA TYR A 44 11.52 -18.03 -8.22
C TYR A 44 12.20 -17.60 -6.91
N VAL A 45 12.47 -18.54 -6.00
CA VAL A 45 13.32 -18.27 -4.82
C VAL A 45 14.71 -17.84 -5.25
N PHE A 46 15.31 -18.51 -6.25
CA PHE A 46 16.60 -18.14 -6.82
C PHE A 46 16.55 -16.75 -7.48
N VAL A 47 15.49 -16.43 -8.23
CA VAL A 47 15.31 -15.09 -8.82
C VAL A 47 15.28 -14.01 -7.74
N GLN A 48 14.50 -14.21 -6.67
CA GLN A 48 14.44 -13.27 -5.54
C GLN A 48 15.79 -13.16 -4.81
N TYR A 49 16.51 -14.27 -4.66
CA TYR A 49 17.86 -14.28 -4.09
C TYR A 49 18.82 -13.42 -4.91
N ILE A 50 18.87 -13.61 -6.23
CA ILE A 50 19.75 -12.83 -7.12
C ILE A 50 19.41 -11.33 -7.06
N PHE A 51 18.13 -10.98 -7.11
CA PHE A 51 17.68 -9.60 -6.96
C PHE A 51 18.16 -9.00 -5.63
N ASP A 52 17.95 -9.71 -4.52
CA ASP A 52 18.32 -9.23 -3.18
C ASP A 52 19.84 -9.06 -3.03
N GLN A 53 20.65 -9.96 -3.60
CA GLN A 53 22.11 -9.83 -3.63
C GLN A 53 22.57 -8.59 -4.41
N GLN A 54 22.03 -8.41 -5.62
CA GLN A 54 22.40 -7.27 -6.47
C GLN A 54 21.96 -5.94 -5.83
N TRP A 55 20.74 -5.88 -5.29
CA TRP A 55 20.23 -4.68 -4.64
C TRP A 55 21.02 -4.32 -3.38
N LYS A 56 21.40 -5.32 -2.56
CA LYS A 56 22.28 -5.10 -1.40
C LYS A 56 23.65 -4.58 -1.82
N GLY A 57 24.22 -5.13 -2.90
CA GLY A 57 25.48 -4.64 -3.49
C GLY A 57 25.40 -3.18 -3.90
N LEU A 58 24.33 -2.80 -4.62
CA LEU A 58 24.09 -1.41 -5.04
C LEU A 58 23.90 -0.48 -3.84
N ARG A 59 23.04 -0.85 -2.88
CA ARG A 59 22.81 -0.06 -1.67
C ARG A 59 24.10 0.13 -0.88
N LYS A 60 24.91 -0.92 -0.74
CA LYS A 60 26.21 -0.82 -0.09
C LYS A 60 27.11 0.19 -0.79
N TYR A 61 27.23 0.10 -2.11
CA TYR A 61 28.04 1.03 -2.90
C TYR A 61 27.57 2.50 -2.76
N ALA A 62 26.25 2.73 -2.83
CA ALA A 62 25.66 4.05 -2.61
C ALA A 62 26.00 4.58 -1.20
N ASN A 63 25.80 3.75 -0.18
CA ASN A 63 26.07 4.12 1.21
C ASN A 63 27.56 4.39 1.48
N ASP A 64 28.46 3.59 0.93
CA ASP A 64 29.92 3.82 1.00
C ASP A 64 30.29 5.16 0.33
N SER A 65 29.51 5.59 -0.66
CA SER A 65 29.61 6.89 -1.34
C SER A 65 28.79 8.01 -0.67
N ARG A 66 28.27 7.78 0.55
CA ARG A 66 27.42 8.70 1.32
C ARG A 66 26.10 9.10 0.65
N ILE A 67 25.63 8.28 -0.29
CA ILE A 67 24.32 8.42 -0.93
C ILE A 67 23.31 7.51 -0.22
N LYS A 68 22.16 8.07 0.13
CA LYS A 68 21.03 7.34 0.74
C LYS A 68 19.95 7.06 -0.27
N ILE A 69 19.31 5.91 -0.15
CA ILE A 69 18.22 5.47 -1.04
C ILE A 69 16.89 5.66 -0.33
N ILE A 70 15.98 6.41 -0.97
CA ILE A 70 14.58 6.54 -0.56
C ILE A 70 13.76 5.53 -1.37
N GLY A 71 13.15 4.57 -0.67
CA GLY A 71 12.17 3.66 -1.25
C GLY A 71 10.76 4.23 -1.17
N ASP A 72 9.82 3.52 -1.80
CA ASP A 72 8.40 3.84 -1.79
C ASP A 72 7.57 2.60 -1.45
N ILE A 73 6.48 2.79 -0.70
CA ILE A 73 5.50 1.75 -0.40
C ILE A 73 4.08 2.28 -0.60
N PRO A 74 3.29 1.65 -1.50
CA PRO A 74 1.90 2.02 -1.67
C PRO A 74 1.06 1.60 -0.45
N MET A 75 0.10 2.46 -0.10
CA MET A 75 -0.88 2.16 0.96
C MET A 75 -1.65 0.89 0.65
N TYR A 76 -2.27 0.85 -0.54
CA TYR A 76 -3.06 -0.28 -1.01
C TYR A 76 -2.19 -1.26 -1.80
N ILE A 77 -2.71 -2.49 -1.95
CA ILE A 77 -2.07 -3.55 -2.70
C ILE A 77 -3.02 -3.99 -3.80
N ASP A 78 -2.46 -4.43 -4.91
CA ASP A 78 -3.22 -5.05 -5.97
C ASP A 78 -4.03 -6.26 -5.50
N TYR A 79 -5.25 -6.39 -6.02
CA TYR A 79 -6.11 -7.51 -5.70
C TYR A 79 -5.46 -8.84 -6.07
N ASP A 80 -4.87 -8.95 -7.27
CA ASP A 80 -4.24 -10.17 -7.76
C ASP A 80 -2.80 -10.28 -7.25
N SER A 81 -2.65 -10.34 -5.94
CA SER A 81 -1.35 -10.40 -5.26
C SER A 81 -1.27 -11.52 -4.25
N VAL A 82 -0.05 -12.00 -4.03
CA VAL A 82 0.25 -12.96 -2.95
C VAL A 82 -0.11 -12.39 -1.57
N ASP A 83 -0.01 -11.08 -1.38
CA ASP A 83 -0.33 -10.42 -0.13
C ASP A 83 -1.83 -10.53 0.19
N VAL A 84 -2.69 -10.26 -0.79
CA VAL A 84 -4.15 -10.38 -0.64
C VAL A 84 -4.56 -11.85 -0.56
N TRP A 85 -4.02 -12.71 -1.42
CA TRP A 85 -4.34 -14.15 -1.40
C TRP A 85 -3.99 -14.82 -0.07
N SER A 86 -2.75 -14.65 0.41
CA SER A 86 -2.27 -15.31 1.63
C SER A 86 -2.74 -14.67 2.94
N ASN A 87 -3.25 -13.43 2.88
CA ASN A 87 -3.75 -12.70 4.05
C ASN A 87 -5.18 -12.19 3.81
N SER A 88 -5.98 -12.93 3.05
CA SER A 88 -7.32 -12.51 2.59
C SER A 88 -8.27 -12.09 3.72
N PHE A 89 -8.09 -12.63 4.92
CA PHE A 89 -8.86 -12.26 6.10
C PHE A 89 -8.65 -10.81 6.56
N MET A 90 -7.56 -10.16 6.13
CA MET A 90 -7.24 -8.76 6.45
C MET A 90 -7.95 -7.75 5.55
N PHE A 91 -8.66 -8.21 4.51
CA PHE A 91 -9.26 -7.36 3.49
C PHE A 91 -10.80 -7.52 3.46
N GLN A 92 -11.48 -6.49 2.97
CA GLN A 92 -12.95 -6.49 2.78
C GLN A 92 -13.33 -7.25 1.51
N LEU A 93 -13.35 -8.58 1.63
CA LEU A 93 -13.69 -9.50 0.55
C LEU A 93 -14.98 -10.25 0.85
N ASP A 94 -15.67 -10.71 -0.19
CA ASP A 94 -16.75 -11.68 -0.08
C ASP A 94 -16.19 -13.07 0.25
N ARG A 95 -15.89 -13.26 1.54
CA ARG A 95 -15.25 -14.48 2.07
C ARG A 95 -16.13 -15.73 1.98
N ASN A 96 -17.44 -15.55 1.77
CA ASN A 96 -18.39 -16.66 1.78
C ASN A 96 -18.49 -17.34 0.42
N ASP A 97 -18.26 -16.63 -0.68
CA ASP A 97 -18.42 -17.17 -2.02
C ASP A 97 -17.23 -16.85 -2.93
N THR A 98 -17.12 -15.60 -3.38
CA THR A 98 -16.28 -15.27 -4.54
C THR A 98 -14.84 -14.93 -4.22
N MET A 99 -14.55 -14.55 -2.97
CA MET A 99 -13.29 -13.95 -2.52
C MET A 99 -12.96 -12.61 -3.21
N LYS A 100 -13.90 -12.02 -3.95
CA LYS A 100 -13.75 -10.72 -4.62
C LYS A 100 -13.94 -9.57 -3.63
N PRO A 101 -13.40 -8.37 -3.90
CA PRO A 101 -13.63 -7.20 -3.05
C PRO A 101 -15.12 -6.86 -3.01
N THR A 102 -15.65 -6.56 -1.83
CA THR A 102 -17.01 -5.99 -1.68
C THR A 102 -16.98 -4.48 -1.84
N VAL A 103 -15.84 -3.87 -1.52
CA VAL A 103 -15.54 -2.45 -1.68
C VAL A 103 -14.10 -2.28 -2.19
N VAL A 104 -13.84 -1.17 -2.87
CA VAL A 104 -12.51 -0.81 -3.37
C VAL A 104 -12.12 0.61 -2.98
N ALA A 105 -10.81 0.85 -2.94
CA ALA A 105 -10.22 2.13 -2.64
C ALA A 105 -10.34 3.10 -3.83
N GLY A 106 -10.46 4.38 -3.50
CA GLY A 106 -10.46 5.45 -4.48
C GLY A 106 -10.24 6.81 -3.83
N PHE A 107 -10.66 7.84 -4.55
CA PHE A 107 -10.66 9.21 -4.07
C PHE A 107 -11.87 9.96 -4.63
N PRO A 108 -12.52 10.86 -3.87
CA PRO A 108 -13.66 11.62 -4.38
C PRO A 108 -13.23 12.57 -5.50
N PRO A 109 -14.21 13.14 -6.24
CA PRO A 109 -13.96 14.25 -7.13
C PRO A 109 -13.17 15.39 -6.47
N ASP A 110 -12.18 15.91 -7.19
CA ASP A 110 -11.36 17.04 -6.77
C ASP A 110 -10.96 17.90 -7.98
N GLN A 111 -10.12 18.91 -7.75
CA GLN A 111 -9.64 19.81 -8.81
C GLN A 111 -8.80 19.07 -9.89
N GLY A 112 -8.26 17.89 -9.57
CA GLY A 112 -7.49 17.05 -10.49
C GLY A 112 -8.34 16.05 -11.27
N SER A 113 -9.51 15.65 -10.74
CA SER A 113 -10.45 14.76 -11.40
C SER A 113 -11.90 15.08 -11.02
N GLU A 114 -12.66 15.62 -11.98
CA GLU A 114 -14.10 15.91 -11.81
C GLU A 114 -14.95 14.67 -11.49
N LYS A 115 -14.48 13.48 -11.93
CA LYS A 115 -15.16 12.21 -11.69
C LYS A 115 -14.61 11.46 -10.47
N GLY A 116 -13.62 12.00 -9.76
CA GLY A 116 -12.88 11.26 -8.74
C GLY A 116 -12.00 10.17 -9.33
N GLN A 117 -11.56 9.24 -8.49
CA GLN A 117 -10.64 8.17 -8.87
C GLN A 117 -11.13 6.85 -8.28
N ASN A 118 -11.19 5.82 -9.13
CA ASN A 118 -11.37 4.44 -8.70
C ASN A 118 -10.05 3.71 -8.93
N TRP A 119 -9.40 3.27 -7.86
CA TRP A 119 -8.12 2.57 -7.94
C TRP A 119 -8.28 1.06 -8.07
N ASN A 120 -9.51 0.54 -7.89
CA ASN A 120 -9.84 -0.88 -7.98
C ASN A 120 -8.98 -1.78 -7.06
N MET A 121 -8.48 -1.22 -5.96
CA MET A 121 -7.67 -1.94 -4.97
C MET A 121 -8.53 -2.35 -3.77
N PRO A 122 -8.36 -3.57 -3.22
CA PRO A 122 -9.06 -3.98 -2.01
C PRO A 122 -8.68 -3.12 -0.83
N ILE A 123 -9.63 -2.93 0.08
CA ILE A 123 -9.46 -2.16 1.30
C ILE A 123 -9.21 -3.11 2.48
N TYR A 124 -8.26 -2.74 3.36
CA TYR A 124 -8.05 -3.46 4.61
C TYR A 124 -9.26 -3.35 5.55
N ASP A 125 -9.53 -4.39 6.31
CA ASP A 125 -10.61 -4.43 7.32
C ASP A 125 -10.15 -3.78 8.64
N TRP A 126 -9.74 -2.51 8.57
CA TRP A 126 -9.13 -1.74 9.67
C TRP A 126 -9.98 -1.70 10.96
N ASN A 127 -11.29 -1.66 10.79
CA ASN A 127 -12.24 -1.46 11.88
C ASN A 127 -12.72 -2.78 12.52
N ASN A 128 -12.27 -3.92 12.02
CA ASN A 128 -12.54 -5.21 12.62
C ASN A 128 -11.50 -5.54 13.71
N ASP A 129 -11.93 -5.52 14.98
CA ASP A 129 -11.06 -5.78 16.14
C ASP A 129 -10.36 -7.15 16.06
N ASN A 130 -11.01 -8.16 15.46
CA ASN A 130 -10.44 -9.50 15.34
C ASN A 130 -9.30 -9.58 14.31
N VAL A 131 -9.19 -8.58 13.43
CA VAL A 131 -8.20 -8.51 12.34
C VAL A 131 -7.11 -7.50 12.65
N ARG A 132 -7.44 -6.42 13.37
CA ARG A 132 -6.59 -5.23 13.53
C ARG A 132 -5.18 -5.56 14.00
N LYS A 133 -5.05 -6.43 15.00
CA LYS A 133 -3.74 -6.84 15.53
C LYS A 133 -2.88 -7.51 14.45
N ASP A 134 -3.44 -8.47 13.74
CA ASP A 134 -2.71 -9.22 12.70
C ASP A 134 -2.38 -8.32 11.51
N LEU A 135 -3.26 -7.38 11.17
CA LEU A 135 -3.02 -6.36 10.14
C LEU A 135 -1.86 -5.43 10.54
N PHE A 136 -1.79 -5.00 11.79
CA PHE A 136 -0.67 -4.18 12.29
C PHE A 136 0.64 -4.97 12.26
N ASP A 137 0.63 -6.23 12.73
CA ASP A 137 1.79 -7.12 12.68
C ASP A 137 2.28 -7.37 11.25
N TRP A 138 1.34 -7.52 10.30
CA TRP A 138 1.65 -7.67 8.88
C TRP A 138 2.30 -6.39 8.31
N TRP A 139 1.77 -5.22 8.61
CA TRP A 139 2.37 -3.94 8.21
C TRP A 139 3.75 -3.73 8.82
N ILE A 140 3.96 -4.07 10.08
CA ILE A 140 5.27 -4.02 10.74
C ILE A 140 6.28 -4.92 10.00
N LYS A 141 5.88 -6.15 9.62
CA LYS A 141 6.73 -7.04 8.80
C LYS A 141 7.03 -6.44 7.42
N ARG A 142 6.02 -5.85 6.77
CA ARG A 142 6.15 -5.19 5.46
C ARG A 142 7.14 -4.02 5.52
N LEU A 143 7.01 -3.14 6.51
CA LEU A 143 7.92 -2.02 6.76
C LEU A 143 9.34 -2.52 7.07
N ARG A 144 9.48 -3.54 7.91
CA ARG A 144 10.79 -4.13 8.26
C ARG A 144 11.48 -4.69 7.01
N ARG A 145 10.75 -5.36 6.13
CA ARG A 145 11.30 -5.89 4.87
C ARG A 145 11.73 -4.78 3.91
N LYS A 146 10.98 -3.68 3.83
CA LYS A 146 11.33 -2.54 2.97
C LYS A 146 12.53 -1.77 3.52
N LEU A 147 12.54 -1.44 4.82
CA LEU A 147 13.65 -0.76 5.48
C LEU A 147 14.94 -1.59 5.52
N SER A 148 14.86 -2.91 5.35
CA SER A 148 16.08 -3.73 5.19
C SER A 148 16.79 -3.51 3.85
N ILE A 149 16.13 -2.89 2.86
CA ILE A 149 16.68 -2.66 1.52
C ILE A 149 16.72 -1.19 1.10
N VAL A 150 16.18 -0.25 1.87
CA VAL A 150 16.30 1.19 1.64
C VAL A 150 16.70 1.92 2.91
N ASP A 151 17.17 3.16 2.80
CA ASP A 151 17.59 3.96 3.96
C ASP A 151 16.45 4.81 4.52
N PHE A 152 15.57 5.31 3.64
CA PHE A 152 14.30 5.94 3.99
C PHE A 152 13.17 5.30 3.21
N LEU A 153 11.95 5.38 3.74
CA LEU A 153 10.76 4.83 3.09
C LEU A 153 9.64 5.87 3.03
N ARG A 154 9.22 6.24 1.82
CA ARG A 154 8.02 7.03 1.58
C ARG A 154 6.79 6.12 1.68
N ILE A 155 5.85 6.46 2.55
CA ILE A 155 4.51 5.85 2.59
C ILE A 155 3.59 6.73 1.74
N ASP A 156 3.09 6.15 0.65
CA ASP A 156 2.13 6.79 -0.24
C ASP A 156 0.75 6.90 0.42
N HIS A 157 -0.04 7.91 0.04
CA HIS A 157 -1.42 8.11 0.48
C HIS A 157 -1.61 8.09 2.01
N PHE A 158 -0.74 8.82 2.74
CA PHE A 158 -0.74 8.84 4.20
C PHE A 158 -2.08 9.26 4.80
N ARG A 159 -2.82 10.15 4.11
CA ARG A 159 -4.17 10.59 4.54
C ARG A 159 -5.14 9.42 4.71
N GLY A 160 -4.89 8.27 4.07
CA GLY A 160 -5.62 7.03 4.27
C GLY A 160 -5.64 6.55 5.74
N LEU A 161 -4.65 6.97 6.55
CA LEU A 161 -4.57 6.71 7.98
C LEU A 161 -5.45 7.65 8.84
N ILE A 162 -6.05 8.69 8.25
CA ILE A 162 -7.12 9.45 8.92
C ILE A 162 -8.47 8.86 8.54
N SER A 163 -8.69 8.77 7.24
CA SER A 163 -9.84 8.13 6.64
C SER A 163 -9.50 7.70 5.23
N HIS A 164 -10.16 6.65 4.75
CA HIS A 164 -10.06 6.21 3.36
C HIS A 164 -11.42 6.34 2.67
N TYR A 165 -11.38 6.53 1.36
CA TYR A 165 -12.57 6.64 0.54
C TYR A 165 -12.94 5.27 -0.01
N VAL A 166 -14.18 4.87 0.23
CA VAL A 166 -14.70 3.52 -0.01
C VAL A 166 -15.73 3.58 -1.13
N ILE A 167 -15.52 2.77 -2.17
CA ILE A 167 -16.43 2.63 -3.31
C ILE A 167 -17.01 1.20 -3.30
N PRO A 168 -18.33 1.03 -3.08
CA PRO A 168 -18.98 -0.28 -3.22
C PRO A 168 -18.88 -0.86 -4.64
N VAL A 169 -18.55 -2.14 -4.76
CA VAL A 169 -18.27 -2.78 -6.06
C VAL A 169 -19.50 -2.97 -6.93
N ASP A 170 -20.66 -3.17 -6.32
CA ASP A 170 -21.97 -3.28 -7.00
C ASP A 170 -22.31 -2.02 -7.81
N ILE A 171 -21.78 -0.87 -7.39
CA ILE A 171 -22.03 0.44 -8.04
C ILE A 171 -21.05 0.70 -9.19
N ILE A 172 -19.87 0.08 -9.21
CA ILE A 172 -18.86 0.26 -10.27
C ILE A 172 -19.37 -0.19 -11.65
N THR A 173 -20.33 -1.13 -11.68
CA THR A 173 -20.94 -1.67 -12.90
C THR A 173 -21.97 -0.76 -13.55
N GLN A 174 -22.46 0.24 -12.83
CA GLN A 174 -23.33 1.29 -13.35
C GLN A 174 -22.43 2.52 -13.53
N GLU A 175 -22.63 3.33 -14.59
CA GLU A 175 -21.77 4.49 -14.87
C GLU A 175 -21.36 5.21 -13.58
N PRO A 176 -20.07 5.60 -13.41
CA PRO A 176 -19.48 5.95 -12.11
C PRO A 176 -20.11 7.18 -11.47
N ASN A 177 -21.31 7.00 -10.94
CA ASN A 177 -21.96 7.87 -10.00
C ASN A 177 -21.38 7.47 -8.64
N ILE A 178 -20.21 8.04 -8.36
CA ILE A 178 -19.48 7.94 -7.09
C ILE A 178 -20.30 8.59 -5.93
N THR A 179 -21.57 8.91 -6.14
CA THR A 179 -22.49 9.54 -5.18
C THR A 179 -22.75 8.71 -3.93
N GLU A 180 -22.54 7.39 -3.98
CA GLU A 180 -22.70 6.49 -2.83
C GLU A 180 -21.37 6.08 -2.18
N ALA A 181 -20.24 6.54 -2.69
CA ALA A 181 -18.94 6.31 -2.04
C ALA A 181 -18.75 7.26 -0.85
N TYR A 182 -18.10 6.76 0.19
CA TYR A 182 -18.07 7.43 1.49
C TYR A 182 -16.71 7.32 2.19
N TRP A 183 -16.48 8.25 3.12
CA TRP A 183 -15.28 8.25 3.95
C TRP A 183 -15.46 7.33 5.16
N VAL A 184 -14.48 6.44 5.38
CA VAL A 184 -14.41 5.57 6.56
C VAL A 184 -13.17 5.92 7.37
N LYS A 185 -13.34 6.17 8.66
CA LYS A 185 -12.21 6.43 9.58
C LYS A 185 -11.32 5.20 9.69
N THR A 186 -10.03 5.43 9.88
CA THR A 186 -9.04 4.40 10.14
C THR A 186 -8.40 4.60 11.51
N PRO A 187 -7.90 3.54 12.15
CA PRO A 187 -7.20 3.61 13.43
C PRO A 187 -5.74 4.04 13.22
N GLY A 188 -5.52 5.15 12.53
CA GLY A 188 -4.17 5.59 12.14
C GLY A 188 -3.28 5.95 13.32
N HIS A 189 -3.85 6.49 14.40
CA HIS A 189 -3.09 6.77 15.61
C HIS A 189 -2.59 5.47 16.25
N GLU A 190 -3.47 4.49 16.45
CA GLU A 190 -3.14 3.18 17.00
C GLU A 190 -2.14 2.43 16.11
N PHE A 191 -2.31 2.54 14.79
CA PHE A 191 -1.39 1.97 13.82
C PHE A 191 0.02 2.56 13.93
N LEU A 192 0.14 3.89 13.97
CA LEU A 192 1.43 4.56 14.11
C LEU A 192 2.05 4.36 15.50
N MET A 193 1.24 4.21 16.56
CA MET A 193 1.73 3.79 17.87
C MET A 193 2.36 2.40 17.79
N ALA A 194 1.68 1.41 17.21
CA ALA A 194 2.22 0.05 17.08
C ALA A 194 3.52 0.00 16.25
N ILE A 195 3.60 0.82 15.21
CA ILE A 195 4.83 1.02 14.43
C ILE A 195 5.93 1.63 15.30
N THR A 196 5.65 2.70 16.04
CA THR A 196 6.61 3.38 16.92
C THR A 196 7.12 2.46 18.02
N GLU A 197 6.25 1.65 18.62
CA GLU A 197 6.64 0.62 19.60
C GLU A 197 7.57 -0.43 18.99
N SER A 198 7.41 -0.75 17.71
CA SER A 198 8.19 -1.78 17.01
C SER A 198 9.53 -1.30 16.46
N PHE A 199 9.65 -0.01 16.13
CA PHE A 199 10.82 0.55 15.44
C PHE A 199 11.53 1.68 16.22
N GLY A 200 10.93 2.20 17.28
CA GLY A 200 11.35 3.43 17.97
C GLY A 200 10.69 4.68 17.39
N SER A 201 10.95 5.83 18.01
CA SER A 201 10.39 7.13 17.57
C SER A 201 11.01 7.68 16.29
N ASP A 202 12.26 7.33 16.00
CA ASP A 202 13.05 7.94 14.93
C ASP A 202 13.08 7.04 13.69
N ILE A 203 11.89 6.68 13.19
CA ILE A 203 11.75 5.80 12.03
C ILE A 203 12.04 6.62 10.77
N PRO A 204 12.88 6.13 9.83
CA PRO A 204 13.21 6.86 8.61
C PRO A 204 12.06 6.78 7.58
N ILE A 205 10.89 7.29 7.96
CA ILE A 205 9.67 7.34 7.16
C ILE A 205 9.42 8.77 6.69
N ILE A 206 9.12 8.87 5.40
CA ILE A 206 8.56 10.06 4.76
C ILE A 206 7.09 9.74 4.47
N VAL A 207 6.19 10.70 4.65
CA VAL A 207 4.77 10.52 4.36
C VAL A 207 4.35 11.40 3.21
N GLU A 208 3.62 10.80 2.26
CA GLU A 208 2.91 11.51 1.22
C GLU A 208 1.66 12.15 1.83
N ASP A 209 1.78 13.42 2.21
CA ASP A 209 0.74 14.23 2.86
C ASP A 209 0.15 15.28 1.90
N LEU A 210 -0.11 14.92 0.64
CA LEU A 210 -0.72 15.79 -0.39
C LEU A 210 -2.25 15.58 -0.49
N GLY A 211 -2.91 16.38 -1.33
CA GLY A 211 -4.34 16.23 -1.65
C GLY A 211 -5.28 16.99 -0.70
N ASP A 212 -6.24 16.30 -0.09
CA ASP A 212 -7.20 16.87 0.87
C ASP A 212 -6.52 17.11 2.24
N LEU A 213 -5.86 18.27 2.35
CA LEU A 213 -4.99 18.69 3.45
C LEU A 213 -5.75 19.15 4.70
N LYS A 214 -6.56 18.26 5.27
CA LYS A 214 -7.25 18.58 6.52
C LYS A 214 -6.25 18.67 7.70
N PRO A 215 -6.49 19.53 8.71
CA PRO A 215 -5.60 19.69 9.86
C PRO A 215 -5.23 18.37 10.53
N GLU A 216 -6.14 17.41 10.59
CA GLU A 216 -5.94 16.11 11.23
C GLU A 216 -4.82 15.28 10.58
N VAL A 217 -4.59 15.45 9.26
CA VAL A 217 -3.47 14.80 8.56
C VAL A 217 -2.14 15.31 9.09
N PHE A 218 -2.01 16.63 9.24
CA PHE A 218 -0.81 17.25 9.76
C PHE A 218 -0.61 16.97 11.26
N GLU A 219 -1.68 17.01 12.04
CA GLU A 219 -1.64 16.66 13.47
C GLU A 219 -1.17 15.23 13.69
N LEU A 220 -1.65 14.27 12.89
CA LEU A 220 -1.19 12.89 12.97
C LEU A 220 0.29 12.76 12.55
N ARG A 221 0.69 13.36 11.42
CA ARG A 221 2.09 13.38 10.96
C ARG A 221 3.02 13.93 12.05
N ASP A 222 2.70 15.11 12.57
CA ASP A 222 3.57 15.85 13.47
C ASP A 222 3.66 15.20 14.85
N ARG A 223 2.57 14.58 15.33
CA ARG A 223 2.55 13.80 16.58
C ARG A 223 3.55 12.65 16.57
N PHE A 224 3.76 12.02 15.41
CA PHE A 224 4.71 10.93 15.24
C PHE A 224 6.04 11.39 14.62
N HIS A 225 6.29 12.70 14.57
CA HIS A 225 7.51 13.31 14.02
C HIS A 225 7.85 12.86 12.58
N LEU A 226 6.83 12.51 11.79
CA LEU A 226 7.01 12.00 10.44
C LEU A 226 7.34 13.14 9.45
N CYS A 227 8.23 12.85 8.50
CA CYS A 227 8.67 13.84 7.52
C CYS A 227 7.65 13.99 6.39
N GLY A 228 7.13 15.21 6.15
CA GLY A 228 6.16 15.47 5.08
C GLY A 228 6.79 15.78 3.72
N VAL A 229 5.98 15.88 2.67
CA VAL A 229 6.41 16.17 1.29
C VAL A 229 5.94 17.56 0.84
N ARG A 230 6.79 18.30 0.13
CA ARG A 230 6.44 19.59 -0.50
C ARG A 230 6.73 19.56 -1.99
N ILE A 231 5.75 19.91 -2.81
CA ILE A 231 5.86 19.94 -4.27
C ILE A 231 5.90 21.40 -4.74
N LEU A 232 7.06 21.88 -5.17
CA LEU A 232 7.28 23.28 -5.53
C LEU A 232 6.34 23.76 -6.66
N GLN A 233 6.04 22.91 -7.64
CA GLN A 233 5.05 23.22 -8.69
C GLN A 233 3.70 23.68 -8.11
N MET A 234 3.29 23.15 -6.96
CA MET A 234 2.04 23.53 -6.30
C MET A 234 2.16 24.85 -5.53
N GLY A 235 3.38 25.32 -5.23
CA GLY A 235 3.69 26.50 -4.43
C GLY A 235 3.39 27.84 -5.10
N PHE A 236 3.15 27.84 -6.41
CA PHE A 236 2.84 29.05 -7.19
C PHE A 236 1.34 29.29 -7.38
N TYR A 237 0.50 28.36 -6.93
CA TYR A 237 -0.95 28.53 -6.91
C TYR A 237 -1.40 29.13 -5.57
N SER A 238 -2.58 29.74 -5.50
CA SER A 238 -3.15 30.37 -4.30
C SER A 238 -2.34 31.55 -3.72
N ASP A 239 -2.54 31.85 -2.43
CA ASP A 239 -2.00 33.03 -1.75
C ASP A 239 -0.69 32.74 -0.99
N SER A 240 -0.19 33.73 -0.25
CA SER A 240 1.07 33.64 0.50
C SER A 240 1.08 32.61 1.63
N THR A 241 -0.07 32.01 1.98
CA THR A 241 -0.19 30.98 3.03
C THR A 241 -0.02 29.56 2.48
N ASN A 242 0.18 29.40 1.17
CA ASN A 242 0.38 28.12 0.52
C ASN A 242 1.56 27.34 1.14
N ILE A 243 1.28 26.18 1.73
CA ILE A 243 2.29 25.33 2.38
C ILE A 243 3.37 24.81 1.40
N TYR A 244 3.09 24.83 0.10
CA TYR A 244 4.02 24.43 -0.96
C TYR A 244 4.93 25.57 -1.43
N ALA A 245 4.71 26.81 -0.96
CA ALA A 245 5.61 27.92 -1.21
C ALA A 245 6.86 27.80 -0.30
N PRO A 246 8.09 28.01 -0.84
CA PRO A 246 9.32 27.79 -0.08
C PRO A 246 9.44 28.53 1.25
N HIS A 247 8.87 29.73 1.37
CA HIS A 247 8.90 30.52 2.61
C HIS A 247 8.00 29.93 3.72
N ASN A 248 7.15 28.97 3.41
CA ASN A 248 6.28 28.26 4.36
C ASN A 248 6.75 26.83 4.67
N TYR A 249 7.92 26.40 4.18
CA TYR A 249 8.42 25.06 4.46
C TYR A 249 8.80 24.90 5.93
N ILE A 250 8.41 23.75 6.49
CA ILE A 250 8.84 23.33 7.82
C ILE A 250 10.13 22.51 7.70
N PRO A 251 11.04 22.55 8.69
CA PRO A 251 12.31 21.82 8.63
C PRO A 251 12.16 20.30 8.40
N ASN A 252 11.12 19.68 8.98
CA ASN A 252 10.86 18.25 8.83
C ASN A 252 10.06 17.94 7.55
N SER A 253 10.62 18.31 6.40
CA SER A 253 10.00 18.04 5.10
C SER A 253 11.02 17.72 4.00
N VAL A 254 10.56 17.01 2.97
CA VAL A 254 11.30 16.79 1.73
C VAL A 254 10.67 17.61 0.62
N ALA A 255 11.41 18.56 0.08
CA ALA A 255 10.98 19.40 -1.04
C ALA A 255 11.39 18.78 -2.38
N TYR A 256 10.43 18.64 -3.29
CA TYR A 256 10.63 18.22 -4.66
C TYR A 256 10.23 19.35 -5.61
N THR A 257 10.88 19.43 -6.77
CA THR A 257 10.43 20.34 -7.83
C THR A 257 9.08 19.90 -8.40
N GLY A 258 8.92 18.59 -8.63
CA GLY A 258 7.71 17.88 -9.05
C GLY A 258 7.79 16.41 -8.64
N SER A 259 6.70 15.65 -8.76
CA SER A 259 6.70 14.20 -8.53
C SER A 259 6.69 13.41 -9.85
N ASN A 260 6.81 12.10 -9.78
CA ASN A 260 6.59 11.20 -10.94
C ASN A 260 5.15 11.25 -11.48
N SER A 261 4.19 11.72 -10.69
CA SER A 261 2.81 11.97 -11.08
C SER A 261 2.58 13.39 -11.61
N SER A 262 3.58 14.28 -11.51
CA SER A 262 3.51 15.61 -12.13
C SER A 262 3.58 15.46 -13.65
N ILE A 263 2.46 15.70 -14.32
CA ILE A 263 2.42 15.79 -15.78
C ILE A 263 3.05 17.13 -16.19
N CYS A 264 4.09 17.10 -17.03
CA CYS A 264 4.36 18.24 -17.91
C CYS A 264 3.19 18.35 -18.89
N ARG A 265 2.20 19.17 -18.58
CA ARG A 265 1.22 19.62 -19.58
C ARG A 265 1.76 20.84 -20.30
#